data_AF-A0A9Q3KHY1-F1
#
_entry.id   AF-A0A9Q3KHY1-F1
#
_cell.length_a   1.000
_cell.length_b   1.000
_cell.length_c   1.000
_cell.angle_alpha   90.00
_cell.angle_beta   90.00
_cell.angle_gamma   90.00
#
_symmetry.space_group_name_H-M   'P 1'
#
loop_
_entity.id
_entity.type
_entity.pdbx_description
1 polymer ?
#
loop_
_entity_poly.entity_id
_entity_poly.type
_entity_poly.pdbx_seq_one_letter_code
_entity_poly.pdbx_strand_id
1 'polypeptide(L)'
;MEGIFCKEQKQTGKHLFDNQRKYLQESCMRLRNERYKFAISQDFPKRYIRILKPIQAHSNEEYSQEKYLYIARKLPFQSESANSFMHNLDEIIKKTYHEEGRHDQHCHRIHIKNPPTTDFCKAPKGLPIDFYDVCWFNEKLPSQQRNLADVGTIAFLRDATKSLEFKHEDEKMGNKRFTDRSWDEATK
;
A
#
# COMPACT_ATOMS: atom_id res chain seq x y z
N MET A 1 -0.42 -21.98 29.98
CA MET A 1 0.95 -21.43 30.17
C MET A 1 2.04 -22.27 29.51
N GLU A 2 1.83 -23.57 29.26
CA GLU A 2 2.85 -24.47 28.67
C GLU A 2 3.30 -24.07 27.25
N GLY A 3 2.39 -23.57 26.40
CA GLY A 3 2.72 -23.27 24.99
C GLY A 3 3.68 -22.08 24.76
N ILE A 4 3.74 -21.11 25.69
CA ILE A 4 4.65 -19.95 25.58
C ILE A 4 6.08 -20.40 25.90
N PHE A 5 6.22 -21.15 26.99
CA PHE A 5 7.51 -21.69 27.46
C PHE A 5 8.14 -22.64 26.44
N CYS A 6 7.35 -23.52 25.81
CA CYS A 6 7.86 -24.42 24.76
C CYS A 6 8.36 -23.71 23.50
N LYS A 7 7.86 -22.49 23.19
CA LYS A 7 8.34 -21.69 22.06
C LYS A 7 9.66 -20.99 22.39
N GLU A 8 9.76 -20.41 23.58
CA GLU A 8 10.96 -19.74 24.09
C GLU A 8 12.14 -20.72 24.24
N GLN A 9 11.88 -21.96 24.67
CA GLN A 9 12.92 -23.00 24.75
C GLN A 9 13.53 -23.39 23.38
N LYS A 10 12.78 -23.24 22.28
CA LYS A 10 13.24 -23.59 20.93
C LYS A 10 14.01 -22.45 20.27
N GLN A 11 13.57 -21.21 20.50
CA GLN A 11 14.17 -19.98 19.99
C GLN A 11 13.82 -18.86 20.96
N THR A 12 14.85 -18.31 21.61
CA THR A 12 14.71 -17.19 22.53
C THR A 12 14.05 -15.99 21.84
N GLY A 13 13.03 -15.41 22.49
CA GLY A 13 12.30 -14.23 22.02
C GLY A 13 11.25 -14.52 20.94
N LYS A 14 11.08 -15.78 20.50
CA LYS A 14 10.13 -16.15 19.43
C LYS A 14 8.69 -15.72 19.75
N HIS A 15 8.27 -15.83 21.00
CA HIS A 15 6.92 -15.44 21.38
C HIS A 15 6.70 -13.92 21.26
N LEU A 16 7.71 -13.13 21.65
CA LEU A 16 7.69 -11.67 21.51
C LEU A 16 7.64 -11.26 20.04
N PHE A 17 8.50 -11.84 19.19
CA PHE A 17 8.49 -11.59 17.75
C PHE A 17 7.15 -11.98 17.10
N ASP A 18 6.60 -13.14 17.42
CA ASP A 18 5.29 -13.59 16.91
C ASP A 18 4.18 -12.58 17.28
N ASN A 19 4.20 -12.04 18.50
CA ASN A 19 3.20 -11.07 18.96
C ASN A 19 3.36 -9.70 18.30
N GLN A 20 4.58 -9.19 18.17
CA GLN A 20 4.86 -7.96 17.40
C GLN A 20 4.36 -8.12 15.97
N ARG A 21 4.60 -9.28 15.36
CA ARG A 21 4.16 -9.56 13.99
C ARG A 21 2.64 -9.56 13.85
N LYS A 22 1.90 -10.10 14.82
CA LYS A 22 0.44 -10.05 14.85
C LYS A 22 -0.08 -8.63 14.97
N TYR A 23 0.48 -7.84 15.89
CA TYR A 23 0.08 -6.43 16.07
C TYR A 23 0.25 -5.62 14.78
N LEU A 24 1.40 -5.76 14.12
CA LEU A 24 1.67 -5.07 12.86
C LEU A 24 0.70 -5.52 11.76
N GLN A 25 0.39 -6.81 11.68
CA GLN A 25 -0.59 -7.34 10.74
C GLN A 25 -2.00 -6.78 11.01
N GLU A 26 -2.43 -6.68 12.27
CA GLU A 26 -3.71 -6.08 12.65
C GLU A 26 -3.79 -4.59 12.27
N SER A 27 -2.70 -3.83 12.46
CA SER A 27 -2.64 -2.42 12.02
C SER A 27 -2.81 -2.30 10.50
N CYS A 28 -2.08 -3.10 9.73
CA CYS A 28 -2.23 -3.15 8.27
C CYS A 28 -3.65 -3.54 7.85
N MET A 29 -4.30 -4.47 8.57
CA MET A 29 -5.69 -4.86 8.29
C MET A 29 -6.67 -3.72 8.53
N ARG A 30 -6.53 -2.99 9.63
CA ARG A 30 -7.36 -1.82 9.95
C ARG A 30 -7.24 -0.76 8.85
N LEU A 31 -6.00 -0.40 8.50
CA LEU A 31 -5.72 0.58 7.47
C LEU A 31 -6.24 0.17 6.09
N ARG A 32 -6.02 -1.09 5.71
CA ARG A 32 -6.56 -1.66 4.48
C ARG A 32 -8.07 -1.56 4.43
N ASN A 33 -8.75 -1.97 5.50
CA ASN A 33 -10.21 -1.99 5.55
C ASN A 33 -10.80 -0.59 5.44
N GLU A 34 -10.16 0.40 6.06
CA GLU A 34 -10.58 1.80 6.01
C GLU A 34 -10.45 2.37 4.59
N ARG A 35 -9.26 2.30 4.01
CA ARG A 35 -9.01 2.74 2.63
C ARG A 35 -9.92 2.05 1.63
N TYR A 36 -10.11 0.74 1.78
CA TYR A 36 -10.99 -0.05 0.93
C TYR A 36 -12.46 0.40 1.06
N LYS A 37 -12.97 0.58 2.28
CA LYS A 37 -14.33 1.07 2.51
C LYS A 37 -14.54 2.46 1.92
N PHE A 38 -13.58 3.36 2.13
CA PHE A 38 -13.61 4.70 1.57
C PHE A 38 -13.67 4.67 0.04
N ALA A 39 -12.76 3.92 -0.60
CA ALA A 39 -12.73 3.78 -2.06
C ALA A 39 -14.03 3.21 -2.64
N ILE A 40 -14.68 2.26 -1.94
CA ILE A 40 -15.98 1.72 -2.36
C ILE A 40 -17.08 2.77 -2.20
N SER A 41 -17.10 3.52 -1.09
CA SER A 41 -18.11 4.57 -0.86
C SER A 41 -18.02 5.73 -1.86
N GLN A 42 -16.82 6.02 -2.36
CA GLN A 42 -16.54 7.09 -3.31
C GLN A 42 -16.53 6.59 -4.77
N ASP A 43 -16.96 5.34 -5.01
CA ASP A 43 -17.03 4.69 -6.33
C ASP A 43 -15.74 4.80 -7.17
N PHE A 44 -14.60 4.50 -6.54
CA PHE A 44 -13.31 4.59 -7.21
C PHE A 44 -13.18 3.58 -8.38
N PRO A 45 -12.36 3.91 -9.39
CA PRO A 45 -12.05 2.98 -10.47
C PRO A 45 -11.60 1.60 -9.97
N LYS A 46 -12.10 0.53 -10.61
CA LYS A 46 -11.80 -0.86 -10.18
C LYS A 46 -10.31 -1.18 -10.09
N ARG A 47 -9.46 -0.48 -10.86
CA ARG A 47 -7.99 -0.62 -10.83
C ARG A 47 -7.40 -0.26 -9.45
N TYR A 48 -7.91 0.82 -8.82
CA TYR A 48 -7.50 1.22 -7.47
C TYR A 48 -8.07 0.31 -6.40
N ILE A 49 -9.34 -0.08 -6.53
CA ILE A 49 -9.95 -1.06 -5.60
C ILE A 49 -9.14 -2.37 -5.59
N ARG A 50 -8.61 -2.81 -6.74
CA ARG A 50 -7.75 -4.00 -6.82
C ARG A 50 -6.46 -3.85 -6.01
N ILE A 51 -5.81 -2.68 -6.07
CA ILE A 51 -4.60 -2.37 -5.29
C ILE A 51 -4.89 -2.31 -3.79
N LEU A 52 -6.03 -1.73 -3.39
CA LEU A 52 -6.42 -1.54 -1.99
C LEU A 52 -6.99 -2.81 -1.32
N LYS A 53 -7.19 -3.89 -2.07
CA LYS A 53 -7.76 -5.14 -1.56
C LYS A 53 -6.76 -5.97 -0.73
N PRO A 54 -5.54 -6.27 -1.20
CA PRO A 54 -4.58 -7.09 -0.46
C PRO A 54 -3.95 -6.32 0.71
N ILE A 55 -3.89 -6.96 1.90
CA ILE A 55 -3.24 -6.39 3.09
C ILE A 55 -1.76 -6.07 2.82
N GLN A 56 -1.09 -6.86 1.97
CA GLN A 56 0.32 -6.69 1.65
C GLN A 56 0.63 -5.43 0.82
N ALA A 57 -0.38 -4.77 0.25
CA ALA A 57 -0.19 -3.49 -0.43
C ALA A 57 -0.16 -2.29 0.54
N HIS A 58 -0.46 -2.52 1.82
CA HIS A 58 -0.50 -1.47 2.83
C HIS A 58 0.74 -1.58 3.72
N SER A 59 1.51 -0.49 3.78
CA SER A 59 2.65 -0.42 4.68
C SER A 59 2.21 -0.48 6.14
N ASN A 60 3.08 -1.05 6.98
CA ASN A 60 2.93 -1.03 8.42
C ASN A 60 3.44 0.28 9.02
N GLU A 61 2.95 0.56 10.22
CA GLU A 61 3.40 1.68 11.03
C GLU A 61 4.39 1.20 12.07
N GLU A 62 5.38 2.03 12.34
CA GLU A 62 6.23 1.90 13.51
C GLU A 62 6.13 3.15 14.35
N TYR A 63 5.90 2.98 15.65
CA TYR A 63 5.98 4.09 16.59
C TYR A 63 7.45 4.48 16.78
N SER A 64 7.80 5.72 16.44
CA SER A 64 9.11 6.28 16.72
C SER A 64 9.07 6.99 18.06
N GLN A 65 9.80 6.44 19.04
CA GLN A 65 9.97 7.07 20.35
C GLN A 65 10.68 8.43 20.24
N GLU A 66 11.65 8.56 19.33
CA GLU A 66 12.39 9.81 19.11
C GLU A 66 11.49 10.96 18.64
N LYS A 67 10.54 10.65 17.75
CA LYS A 67 9.62 11.64 17.18
C LYS A 67 8.28 11.71 17.89
N TYR A 68 8.04 10.82 18.86
CA TYR A 68 6.75 10.61 19.53
C TYR A 68 5.56 10.45 18.54
N LEU A 69 5.82 9.85 17.37
CA LEU A 69 4.88 9.77 16.24
C LEU A 69 5.01 8.43 15.51
N TYR A 70 3.95 8.02 14.80
CA TYR A 70 3.98 6.84 13.96
C TYR A 70 4.56 7.17 12.58
N ILE A 71 5.55 6.40 12.16
CA ILE A 71 6.21 6.52 10.85
C ILE A 71 5.69 5.39 9.96
N ALA A 72 5.19 5.76 8.78
CA ALA A 72 4.87 4.77 7.75
C ALA A 72 6.16 4.17 7.19
N ARG A 73 6.32 2.85 7.28
CA ARG A 73 7.50 2.18 6.74
C ARG A 73 7.49 2.16 5.22
N LYS A 74 8.64 1.90 4.59
CA LYS A 74 8.72 1.69 3.14
C LYS A 74 8.52 0.22 2.80
N LEU A 75 7.67 -0.06 1.81
CA LEU A 75 7.61 -1.37 1.16
C LEU A 75 8.71 -1.44 0.09
N PRO A 76 9.64 -2.42 0.14
CA PRO A 76 10.80 -2.44 -0.76
C PRO A 76 10.43 -2.74 -2.22
N PHE A 77 9.25 -3.32 -2.44
CA PHE A 77 8.75 -3.69 -3.76
C PHE A 77 7.79 -2.66 -4.37
N GLN A 78 7.43 -1.61 -3.65
CA GLN A 78 6.41 -0.65 -4.08
C GLN A 78 7.06 0.49 -4.87
N SER A 79 6.48 0.83 -6.01
CA SER A 79 6.93 1.97 -6.83
C SER A 79 6.67 3.31 -6.12
N GLU A 80 7.39 4.36 -6.56
CA GLU A 80 7.15 5.72 -6.06
C GLU A 80 5.73 6.21 -6.40
N SER A 81 5.20 5.81 -7.56
CA SER A 81 3.82 6.12 -7.97
C SER A 81 2.80 5.50 -7.00
N ALA A 82 3.01 4.23 -6.63
CA ALA A 82 2.14 3.55 -5.68
C ALA A 82 2.25 4.15 -4.27
N ASN A 83 3.45 4.57 -3.85
CA ASN A 83 3.67 5.26 -2.58
C ASN A 83 2.95 6.62 -2.56
N SER A 84 3.12 7.41 -3.61
CA SER A 84 2.45 8.71 -3.78
C SER A 84 0.92 8.58 -3.78
N PHE A 85 0.39 7.57 -4.49
CA PHE A 85 -1.04 7.27 -4.48
C PHE A 85 -1.58 6.96 -3.08
N MET A 86 -0.88 6.11 -2.32
CA MET A 86 -1.31 5.76 -0.96
C MET A 86 -1.29 6.98 -0.03
N HIS A 87 -0.31 7.87 -0.21
CA HIS A 87 -0.23 9.12 0.52
C HIS A 87 -1.39 10.06 0.18
N ASN A 88 -1.64 10.29 -1.11
CA ASN A 88 -2.77 11.11 -1.57
C ASN A 88 -4.11 10.58 -1.05
N LEU A 89 -4.28 9.26 -1.04
CA LEU A 89 -5.49 8.62 -0.51
C LEU A 89 -5.69 8.94 0.99
N ASP A 90 -4.64 8.84 1.79
CA ASP A 90 -4.72 9.14 3.22
C ASP A 90 -5.04 10.62 3.47
N GLU A 91 -4.43 11.53 2.71
CA GLU A 91 -4.72 12.97 2.79
C GLU A 91 -6.17 13.28 2.40
N ILE A 92 -6.70 12.63 1.35
CA ILE A 92 -8.10 12.78 0.95
C ILE A 92 -9.03 12.27 2.04
N ILE A 93 -8.79 11.08 2.60
CA ILE A 93 -9.60 10.52 3.69
C ILE A 93 -9.63 11.48 4.89
N LYS A 94 -8.45 11.98 5.29
CA LYS A 94 -8.32 12.93 6.40
C LYS A 94 -9.11 14.21 6.14
N LYS A 95 -9.00 14.77 4.93
CA LYS A 95 -9.74 15.96 4.53
C LYS A 95 -11.25 15.73 4.56
N THR A 96 -11.73 14.61 4.01
CA THR A 96 -13.17 14.27 4.03
C THR A 96 -13.71 14.13 5.44
N TYR A 97 -12.97 13.47 6.35
CA TYR A 97 -13.41 13.36 7.75
C TYR A 97 -13.45 14.69 8.47
N HIS A 98 -12.48 15.58 8.22
CA HIS A 98 -12.50 16.94 8.74
C HIS A 98 -13.72 17.73 8.22
N GLU A 99 -14.03 17.63 6.93
CA GLU A 99 -15.20 18.29 6.32
C GLU A 99 -16.53 17.76 6.86
N GLU A 100 -16.62 16.45 7.16
CA GLU A 100 -17.78 15.83 7.79
C GLU A 100 -17.90 16.11 9.30
N GLY A 101 -16.98 16.88 9.89
CA GLY A 101 -16.94 17.16 11.32
C GLY A 101 -16.64 15.94 12.19
N ARG A 102 -16.09 14.87 11.60
CA ARG A 102 -15.65 13.69 12.35
C ARG A 102 -14.30 14.00 13.00
N HIS A 103 -14.18 13.66 14.28
CA HIS A 103 -12.91 13.79 14.96
C HIS A 103 -11.91 12.79 14.39
N ASP A 104 -10.72 13.26 14.02
CA ASP A 104 -9.60 12.43 13.61
C ASP A 104 -9.21 11.54 14.81
N GLN A 105 -9.62 10.26 14.79
CA GLN A 105 -9.21 9.23 15.74
C GLN A 105 -7.97 8.47 15.25
N HIS A 106 -7.40 8.86 14.11
CA HIS A 106 -6.23 8.22 13.55
C HIS A 106 -5.01 8.61 14.38
N CYS A 107 -4.11 7.65 14.57
CA CYS A 107 -2.77 7.98 15.03
C CYS A 107 -2.14 8.92 13.99
N HIS A 108 -1.62 10.07 14.42
CA HIS A 108 -0.91 10.98 13.52
C HIS A 108 0.26 10.23 12.87
N ARG A 109 0.13 9.98 11.57
CA ARG A 109 1.14 9.32 10.76
C ARG A 109 1.90 10.36 9.96
N ILE A 110 3.21 10.19 9.92
CA ILE A 110 4.08 11.03 9.10
C ILE A 110 4.77 10.17 8.04
N HIS A 111 4.72 10.66 6.81
CA HIS A 111 5.57 10.17 5.74
C HIS A 111 6.89 10.93 5.80
N ILE A 112 7.98 10.21 6.06
CA ILE A 112 9.32 10.79 6.07
C ILE A 112 10.05 10.44 4.77
N LYS A 113 11.00 11.28 4.33
CA LYS A 113 11.72 11.06 3.08
C LYS A 113 12.45 9.72 3.00
N ASN A 114 13.01 9.26 4.12
CA ASN A 114 13.74 7.99 4.22
C ASN A 114 13.14 7.12 5.33
N PRO A 115 12.01 6.43 5.08
CA PRO A 115 11.40 5.57 6.08
C PRO A 115 12.19 4.27 6.22
N PRO A 116 12.19 3.66 7.42
CA PRO A 116 12.74 2.32 7.59
C PRO A 116 11.94 1.32 6.75
N THR A 117 12.63 0.32 6.19
CA THR A 117 12.01 -0.75 5.42
C THR A 117 11.17 -1.63 6.35
N THR A 118 10.03 -2.10 5.86
CA THR A 118 9.21 -3.06 6.60
C THR A 118 9.91 -4.41 6.76
N ASP A 119 9.66 -5.07 7.90
CA ASP A 119 10.03 -6.48 8.11
C ASP A 119 9.08 -7.43 7.37
N PHE A 120 7.96 -6.92 6.82
CA PHE A 120 6.99 -7.68 6.04
C PHE A 120 7.30 -7.63 4.55
N CYS A 121 8.19 -8.53 4.10
CA CYS A 121 8.71 -8.48 2.74
C CYS A 121 7.87 -9.22 1.67
N LYS A 122 6.66 -9.70 2.00
CA LYS A 122 5.89 -10.49 1.02
C LYS A 122 5.05 -9.58 0.12
N ALA A 123 5.51 -9.41 -1.11
CA ALA A 123 4.78 -8.68 -2.13
C ALA A 123 3.41 -9.32 -2.44
N PRO A 124 2.35 -8.50 -2.66
CA PRO A 124 1.08 -8.99 -3.17
C PRO A 124 1.27 -9.59 -4.58
N LYS A 125 0.33 -10.43 -5.01
CA LYS A 125 0.32 -11.03 -6.35
C LYS A 125 -0.88 -10.52 -7.15
N GLY A 126 -0.72 -10.44 -8.47
CA GLY A 126 -1.76 -10.02 -9.41
C GLY A 126 -2.10 -8.53 -9.33
N LEU A 127 -1.18 -7.71 -8.82
CA LEU A 127 -1.33 -6.25 -8.89
C LEU A 127 -0.84 -5.72 -10.24
N PRO A 128 -1.32 -4.53 -10.66
CA PRO A 128 -0.82 -3.82 -11.85
C PRO A 128 0.71 -3.73 -11.88
N ILE A 129 1.31 -3.71 -13.06
CA ILE A 129 2.77 -3.70 -13.21
C ILE A 129 3.43 -2.47 -12.58
N ASP A 130 2.78 -1.32 -12.71
CA ASP A 130 3.21 -0.01 -12.22
C ASP A 130 3.07 0.14 -10.69
N PHE A 131 2.51 -0.86 -10.00
CA PHE A 131 2.59 -0.96 -8.54
C PHE A 131 3.99 -1.33 -8.05
N TYR A 132 4.72 -2.13 -8.83
CA TYR A 132 6.01 -2.65 -8.40
C TYR A 132 7.14 -1.70 -8.78
N ASP A 133 8.13 -1.58 -7.89
CA ASP A 133 9.37 -0.89 -8.21
C ASP A 133 10.10 -1.62 -9.35
N VAL A 134 10.57 -0.85 -10.34
CA VAL A 134 11.15 -1.39 -11.58
C VAL A 134 12.42 -2.19 -11.31
N CYS A 135 13.30 -1.66 -10.45
CA CYS A 135 14.54 -2.36 -10.09
C CYS A 135 14.23 -3.64 -9.33
N TRP A 136 13.37 -3.56 -8.31
CA TRP A 136 12.98 -4.71 -7.51
C TRP A 136 12.30 -5.82 -8.33
N PHE A 137 11.47 -5.45 -9.30
CA PHE A 137 10.75 -6.38 -10.18
C PHE A 137 11.70 -7.05 -11.19
N ASN A 138 12.63 -6.29 -11.77
CA ASN A 138 13.57 -6.80 -12.76
C ASN A 138 14.65 -7.73 -12.17
N GLU A 139 14.92 -7.64 -10.87
CA GLU A 139 15.78 -8.60 -10.16
C GLU A 139 15.16 -10.01 -10.03
N LYS A 140 13.84 -10.15 -10.24
CA LYS A 140 13.16 -11.44 -10.09
C LYS A 140 13.29 -12.30 -11.33
N LEU A 141 13.21 -13.62 -11.14
CA LEU A 141 13.22 -14.56 -12.26
C LEU A 141 11.98 -14.34 -13.16
N PRO A 142 12.05 -14.58 -14.48
CA PRO A 142 10.91 -14.39 -15.39
C PRO A 142 9.66 -15.21 -15.01
N SER A 143 9.84 -16.39 -14.39
CA SER A 143 8.74 -17.19 -13.85
C SER A 143 8.08 -16.54 -12.63
N GLN A 144 8.85 -15.83 -11.80
CA GLN A 144 8.34 -15.09 -10.65
C GLN A 144 7.63 -13.82 -11.09
N GLN A 145 8.19 -13.07 -12.04
CA GLN A 145 7.57 -11.86 -12.60
C GLN A 145 6.16 -12.12 -13.11
N ARG A 146 5.97 -13.17 -13.92
CA ARG A 146 4.64 -13.60 -14.43
C ARG A 146 3.63 -13.96 -13.34
N ASN A 147 4.11 -14.44 -12.19
CA ASN A 147 3.26 -14.80 -11.06
C ASN A 147 3.01 -13.63 -10.09
N LEU A 148 3.85 -12.59 -10.14
CA LEU A 148 3.82 -11.44 -9.25
C LEU A 148 2.88 -10.37 -9.79
N ALA A 149 3.12 -9.89 -11.00
CA ALA A 149 2.40 -8.76 -11.55
C ALA A 149 1.44 -9.18 -12.67
N ASP A 150 0.33 -8.46 -12.76
CA ASP A 150 -0.50 -8.44 -13.95
C ASP A 150 0.14 -7.48 -14.96
N VAL A 151 1.00 -8.05 -15.80
CA VAL A 151 1.78 -7.34 -16.84
C VAL A 151 0.87 -6.62 -17.84
N GLY A 152 -0.39 -7.04 -17.97
CA GLY A 152 -1.31 -6.44 -18.93
C GLY A 152 -2.04 -5.21 -18.42
N THR A 153 -1.80 -4.74 -17.18
CA THR A 153 -2.57 -3.63 -16.59
C THR A 153 -1.70 -2.57 -15.92
N ILE A 154 -2.09 -1.33 -16.16
CA ILE A 154 -1.55 -0.12 -15.53
C ILE A 154 -2.66 0.50 -14.70
N ALA A 155 -2.34 1.00 -13.51
CA ALA A 155 -3.32 1.58 -12.61
C ALA A 155 -3.15 3.08 -12.35
N PHE A 156 -1.92 3.56 -12.23
CA PHE A 156 -1.60 4.93 -11.89
C PHE A 156 -1.46 5.80 -13.13
N LEU A 157 -1.76 7.08 -12.94
CA LEU A 157 -1.38 8.10 -13.91
C LEU A 157 0.15 8.23 -13.93
N ARG A 158 0.68 8.69 -15.08
CA ARG A 158 2.11 9.02 -15.21
C ARG A 158 2.56 10.00 -14.13
N ASP A 159 1.69 10.96 -13.81
CA ASP A 159 1.83 11.82 -12.65
C ASP A 159 0.95 11.30 -11.51
N ALA A 160 1.55 10.50 -10.63
CA ALA A 160 0.84 9.89 -9.51
C ALA A 160 0.22 10.92 -8.56
N THR A 161 0.76 12.15 -8.52
CA THR A 161 0.24 13.21 -7.66
C THR A 161 -1.17 13.66 -8.06
N LYS A 162 -1.52 13.50 -9.34
CA LYS A 162 -2.85 13.81 -9.89
C LYS A 162 -3.82 12.65 -9.79
N SER A 163 -3.36 11.48 -9.34
CA SER A 163 -4.26 10.33 -9.12
C SER A 163 -5.26 10.72 -8.03
N LEU A 164 -6.52 10.35 -8.23
CA LEU A 164 -7.67 10.72 -7.38
C LEU A 164 -8.16 12.17 -7.53
N GLU A 165 -7.61 12.97 -8.45
CA GLU A 165 -8.22 14.25 -8.83
C GLU A 165 -9.44 14.00 -9.75
N PHE A 166 -10.65 14.24 -9.23
CA PHE A 166 -11.93 14.00 -9.94
C PHE A 166 -12.04 14.67 -11.32
N LYS A 167 -11.17 15.66 -11.62
CA LYS A 167 -11.17 16.41 -12.88
C LYS A 167 -10.33 15.79 -13.99
N HIS A 168 -9.52 14.76 -13.72
CA HIS A 168 -8.65 14.20 -14.75
C HIS A 168 -9.46 13.34 -15.75
N GLU A 169 -9.36 13.66 -17.04
CA GLU A 169 -10.11 12.97 -18.10
C GLU A 169 -9.80 11.47 -18.15
N ASP A 170 -8.54 11.08 -17.92
CA ASP A 170 -8.14 9.67 -17.91
C ASP A 170 -8.71 8.89 -16.72
N GLU A 171 -9.04 9.55 -15.61
CA GLU A 171 -9.64 8.89 -14.45
C GLU A 171 -11.06 8.39 -14.75
N LYS A 172 -11.79 9.15 -15.59
CA LYS A 172 -13.15 8.82 -16.07
C LYS A 172 -13.15 7.70 -17.12
N MET A 173 -12.00 7.36 -17.67
CA MET A 173 -11.89 6.36 -18.72
C MET A 173 -12.06 4.95 -18.14
N GLY A 174 -12.73 4.07 -18.89
CA GLY A 174 -12.81 2.66 -18.55
C GLY A 174 -11.42 2.01 -18.53
N ASN A 175 -11.17 1.14 -17.54
CA ASN A 175 -9.84 0.58 -17.26
C ASN A 175 -9.10 -0.02 -18.48
N LYS A 176 -9.82 -0.66 -19.41
CA LYS A 176 -9.20 -1.24 -20.61
C LYS A 176 -8.60 -0.14 -21.50
N ARG A 177 -9.41 0.86 -21.85
CA ARG A 177 -8.96 2.00 -22.67
C ARG A 177 -7.86 2.80 -21.96
N PHE A 178 -7.97 2.96 -20.64
CA PHE A 178 -6.93 3.60 -19.84
C PHE A 178 -5.60 2.87 -20.00
N THR A 179 -5.61 1.55 -19.81
CA THR A 179 -4.43 0.71 -19.92
C THR A 179 -3.81 0.78 -21.32
N ASP A 180 -4.62 0.64 -22.37
CA ASP A 180 -4.15 0.72 -23.76
C ASP A 180 -3.46 2.07 -24.04
N ARG A 181 -4.10 3.17 -23.64
CA ARG A 181 -3.54 4.53 -23.79
C ARG A 181 -2.23 4.70 -23.01
N SER A 182 -2.19 4.25 -21.75
CA SER A 182 -0.99 4.35 -20.92
C SER A 182 0.17 3.53 -21.47
N TRP A 183 -0.11 2.37 -22.09
CA TRP A 183 0.92 1.57 -22.76
C TRP A 183 1.48 2.27 -24.00
N ASP A 184 0.62 2.85 -24.83
CA ASP A 184 1.03 3.60 -26.02
C ASP A 184 1.90 4.81 -25.65
N GLU A 185 1.64 5.44 -24.51
CA GLU A 185 2.43 6.57 -24.00
C GLU A 185 3.74 6.11 -23.34
N ALA A 186 3.77 4.94 -22.71
CA ALA A 186 4.97 4.39 -22.06
C ALA A 186 5.98 3.78 -23.04
N THR A 187 5.53 3.43 -24.25
CA THR A 187 6.36 2.78 -25.29
C THR A 187 6.80 3.72 -26.42
N LYS A 188 6.38 4.99 -26.38
CA LYS A 188 6.86 6.07 -27.24
C LYS A 188 8.14 6.71 -26.69
#